data_AF-A0A7Z0CPU4-F1
#
_entry.id   AF-A0A7Z0CPU4-F1
#
_cell.length_a   1.000
_cell.length_b   1.000
_cell.length_c   1.000
_cell.angle_alpha   90.00
_cell.angle_beta   90.00
_cell.angle_gamma   90.00
#
_symmetry.space_group_name_H-M   'P 1'
#
loop_
_entity.id
_entity.type
_entity.pdbx_description
1 polymer ?
#
loop_
_entity_poly.entity_id
_entity_poly.type
_entity_poly.pdbx_seq_one_letter_code
_entity_poly.pdbx_strand_id
1 'polypeptide(L)' 'MSPARAALDRWIVSGGHWDVVAESGDHVTVALCTCDGGQEMDRVVLQRDEVPEAG' A
#
# COMPACT_ATOMS: atom_id res chain seq x y z
N MET A 1 -8.14 -1.12 12.55
CA MET A 1 -6.88 -0.88 11.84
C MET A 1 -6.14 -2.19 11.72
N SER A 2 -6.13 -2.72 10.50
CA SER A 2 -5.53 -4.00 10.15
C SER A 2 -3.99 -3.94 10.19
N PRO A 3 -3.27 -5.07 10.37
CA PRO A 3 -1.80 -5.10 10.32
C PRO A 3 -1.26 -4.63 8.97
N ALA A 4 -1.97 -4.92 7.88
CA ALA A 4 -1.64 -4.44 6.55
C ALA A 4 -1.70 -2.91 6.45
N ARG A 5 -2.69 -2.26 7.10
CA ARG A 5 -2.78 -0.80 7.18
C ARG A 5 -1.60 -0.22 7.96
N ALA A 6 -1.25 -0.82 9.09
CA ALA A 6 -0.10 -0.38 9.88
C ALA A 6 1.23 -0.51 9.12
N ALA A 7 1.37 -1.55 8.29
CA ALA A 7 2.53 -1.72 7.41
C ALA A 7 2.60 -0.63 6.33
N LEU A 8 1.48 -0.32 5.67
CA LEU A 8 1.40 0.75 4.68
C LEU A 8 1.70 2.13 5.29
N ASP A 9 1.13 2.45 6.46
CA ASP A 9 1.39 3.72 7.13
C ASP A 9 2.89 3.87 7.48
N ARG A 10 3.52 2.80 7.98
CA ARG A 10 4.97 2.81 8.24
C ARG A 10 5.78 3.02 6.96
N TRP A 11 5.34 2.43 5.85
CA TRP A 11 5.99 2.60 4.55
C TRP A 11 5.92 4.05 4.08
N ILE A 12 4.74 4.66 4.13
CA ILE A 12 4.49 6.06 3.78
C ILE A 12 5.34 7.00 4.65
N VAL A 13 5.35 6.77 5.97
CA VAL A 13 6.15 7.56 6.92
C VAL A 13 7.65 7.43 6.64
N SER A 14 8.11 6.29 6.12
CA SER A 14 9.49 6.08 5.70
C SER A 14 9.84 6.72 4.35
N GLY A 15 8.87 7.32 3.65
CA GLY A 15 9.04 7.87 2.31
C GLY A 15 9.09 6.82 1.20
N GLY A 16 8.59 5.61 1.47
CA GLY A 16 8.49 4.56 0.46
C GLY A 16 7.36 4.83 -0.53
N HIS A 17 7.60 4.58 -1.82
CA HIS A 17 6.57 4.71 -2.84
C HIS A 17 5.60 3.54 -2.77
N TRP A 18 4.34 3.75 -3.12
CA TRP A 18 3.35 2.69 -3.13
C TRP A 18 2.31 2.97 -4.20
N ASP A 19 1.69 1.91 -4.72
CA ASP A 19 0.69 2.01 -5.78
C ASP A 19 -0.39 0.93 -5.63
N VAL A 20 -1.61 1.25 -6.06
CA VAL A 20 -2.73 0.30 -6.08
C VAL A 20 -2.65 -0.53 -7.35
N VAL A 21 -2.30 -1.79 -7.19
CA VAL A 21 -2.01 -2.70 -8.31
C VAL A 21 -3.13 -3.69 -8.60
N ALA A 22 -4.10 -3.84 -7.69
CA ALA A 22 -5.32 -4.59 -7.93
C ALA A 22 -6.44 -4.18 -6.96
N GLU A 23 -7.67 -4.18 -7.44
CA GLU A 23 -8.86 -3.96 -6.62
C GLU A 23 -9.86 -5.09 -6.90
N SER A 24 -10.42 -5.68 -5.85
CA SER A 24 -11.41 -6.75 -5.94
C SER A 24 -12.45 -6.63 -4.83
N GLY A 25 -13.62 -6.09 -5.18
CA GLY A 25 -14.70 -5.83 -4.23
C GLY A 25 -14.25 -4.89 -3.12
N ASP A 26 -14.29 -5.38 -1.88
CA ASP A 26 -13.84 -4.64 -0.69
C ASP A 26 -12.36 -4.80 -0.38
N HIS A 27 -11.59 -5.54 -1.19
CA HIS A 27 -10.15 -5.73 -0.99
C HIS A 27 -9.34 -4.98 -2.03
N VAL A 28 -8.31 -4.29 -1.57
CA VAL A 28 -7.37 -3.54 -2.40
C VAL A 28 -5.97 -4.05 -2.14
N THR A 29 -5.24 -4.30 -3.22
CA THR A 29 -3.87 -4.76 -3.16
C THR A 29 -2.93 -3.63 -3.51
N VAL A 30 -2.03 -3.32 -2.59
CA VAL A 30 -1.05 -2.23 -2.70
C VAL A 30 0.34 -2.81 -2.82
N ALA A 31 1.07 -2.38 -3.84
CA ALA A 31 2.49 -2.64 -4.01
C ALA A 31 3.28 -1.62 -3.20
N LEU A 32 4.26 -2.10 -2.43
CA LEU A 32 5.24 -1.28 -1.73
C LEU A 32 6.49 -1.22 -2.61
N CYS A 33 6.74 -0.07 -3.22
CA CYS A 33 7.81 0.14 -4.18
C CYS A 33 9.01 0.83 -3.51
N THR A 34 10.22 0.50 -3.97
CA THR A 34 11.45 1.19 -3.56
C THR A 34 11.33 2.72 -3.71
N CYS A 35 12.11 3.48 -2.95
CA CYS A 35 12.10 4.94 -3.02
C CYS A 35 12.52 5.50 -4.40
N ASP A 36 13.18 4.69 -5.23
CA ASP A 36 13.53 5.02 -6.62
C ASP A 36 12.36 4.76 -7.61
N GLY A 37 11.21 4.30 -7.10
CA GLY A 37 9.94 4.19 -7.84
C GLY A 37 9.83 2.98 -8.77
N GLY A 38 10.84 2.12 -8.84
CA GLY A 38 10.92 1.10 -9.90
C GLY A 38 10.62 -0.34 -9.49
N GLN A 39 10.89 -0.75 -8.25
CA GLN A 39 10.85 -2.17 -7.88
C GLN A 39 9.87 -2.43 -6.74
N GLU A 40 8.90 -3.32 -6.99
CA GLU A 40 8.05 -3.87 -5.94
C GLU A 40 8.94 -4.64 -4.94
N MET A 41 8.91 -4.22 -3.68
CA MET A 41 9.58 -4.87 -2.56
C MET A 41 8.66 -5.86 -1.87
N ASP A 42 7.40 -5.47 -1.70
CA ASP A 42 6.39 -6.24 -0.98
C ASP A 42 4.98 -5.83 -1.43
N ARG A 43 3.97 -6.62 -1.03
CA ARG A 43 2.57 -6.38 -1.38
C ARG A 43 1.67 -6.62 -0.18
N VAL A 44 0.80 -5.67 0.11
CA VAL A 44 -0.17 -5.76 1.20
C VAL A 44 -1.59 -5.73 0.66
N VAL A 45 -2.48 -6.49 1.30
CA VAL A 45 -3.91 -6.48 1.01
C VAL A 45 -4.63 -5.74 2.13
N LEU A 46 -5.40 -4.74 1.75
CA LEU A 46 -6.13 -3.83 2.62
C LEU A 46 -7.62 -3.95 2.31
N GLN A 47 -8.47 -3.55 3.23
CA GLN A 47 -9.84 -3.23 2.85
C GLN A 47 -9.87 -1.90 2.12
N ARG A 48 -10.82 -1.72 1.20
CA ARG A 48 -11.01 -0.49 0.43
C ARG A 48 -11.18 0.75 1.31
N ASP A 49 -11.89 0.62 2.44
CA ASP A 49 -12.06 1.69 3.44
C ASP A 49 -10.75 2.02 4.19
N GLU A 50 -9.78 1.10 4.19
CA GLU A 50 -8.49 1.27 4.84
C GLU A 50 -7.41 1.82 3.89
N VAL A 51 -7.70 2.07 2.61
CA VAL A 51 -6.71 2.63 1.67
C VAL A 51 -6.67 4.15 1.81
N PRO A 52 -5.50 4.78 2.03
CA PRO A 52 -5.41 6.24 2.02
C PRO A 52 -5.67 6.77 0.61
N GLU A 53 -6.30 7.93 0.47
CA GLU A 53 -6.40 8.60 -0.82
C GLU A 53 -4.97 8.87 -1.33
N ALA A 54 -4.59 8.25 -2.45
CA ALA A 54 -3.29 8.46 -3.07
C ALA A 54 -3.16 9.96 -3.41
N GLY A 55 -2.25 10.65 -2.73
CA GLY A 55 -2.01 12.10 -2.88
C GLY A 55 -1.13 12.43 -4.07
#